data_AF-A0A662ZHH8-F1
#
_entry.id   AF-A0A662ZHH8-F1
#
_cell.length_a   1.000
_cell.length_b   1.000
_cell.length_c   1.000
_cell.angle_alpha   90.00
_cell.angle_beta   90.00
_cell.angle_gamma   90.00
#
_symmetry.space_group_name_H-M   'P 1'
#
loop_
_entity.id
_entity.type
_entity.pdbx_description
1 polymer ?
#
loop_
_entity_poly.entity_id
_entity_poly.type
_entity_poly.pdbx_seq_one_letter_code
_entity_poly.pdbx_strand_id
1 'polypeptide(L)'
;IINKAQKSEVLKEMSYGEMMDDLSSAWRMTDAPLNVPASSDDGYWVHTLNTVMETLEKLGLSVPAAKPEPKKRGRKPKVKEQSETTPRRPRGRPRKVIVSQNTEN
;
A
#
# COMPACT_ATOMS: atom_id res chain seq x y z
N ILE A 1 6.25 -23.11 16.18
CA ILE A 1 5.76 -22.31 15.02
C ILE A 1 4.30 -22.62 14.66
N ILE A 2 3.89 -23.89 14.55
CA ILE A 2 2.52 -24.26 14.09
C ILE A 2 1.39 -23.57 14.89
N ASN A 3 1.49 -23.52 16.22
CA ASN A 3 0.49 -22.84 17.05
C ASN A 3 0.40 -21.32 16.76
N LYS A 4 1.49 -20.68 16.33
CA LYS A 4 1.49 -19.27 15.92
C LYS A 4 0.80 -19.13 14.57
N ALA A 5 1.09 -20.00 13.62
CA ALA A 5 0.47 -20.02 12.28
C ALA A 5 -1.04 -20.25 12.32
N GLN A 6 -1.53 -21.08 13.24
CA GLN A 6 -2.96 -21.25 13.48
C GLN A 6 -3.62 -19.98 14.04
N LYS A 7 -2.93 -19.29 14.97
CA LYS A 7 -3.42 -18.04 15.58
C LYS A 7 -3.39 -16.85 14.62
N SER A 8 -2.42 -16.79 13.73
CA SER A 8 -2.25 -15.72 12.74
C SER A 8 -3.04 -15.95 11.45
N GLU A 9 -3.78 -17.06 11.36
CA GLU A 9 -4.58 -17.46 10.19
C GLU A 9 -3.81 -17.56 8.86
N VAL A 10 -2.47 -17.57 8.90
CA VAL A 10 -1.59 -17.63 7.71
C VAL A 10 -1.89 -18.87 6.87
N LEU A 11 -2.25 -19.99 7.52
CA LEU A 11 -2.59 -21.24 6.87
C LEU A 11 -3.92 -21.21 6.09
N LYS A 12 -4.72 -20.14 6.20
CA LYS A 12 -5.90 -19.93 5.34
C LYS A 12 -5.52 -19.35 3.98
N GLU A 13 -4.42 -18.60 3.92
CA GLU A 13 -3.96 -17.92 2.70
C GLU A 13 -2.97 -18.76 1.91
N MET A 14 -2.08 -19.49 2.59
CA MET A 14 -1.04 -20.30 1.97
C MET A 14 -0.90 -21.67 2.61
N SER A 15 -0.32 -22.61 1.87
CA SER A 15 -0.06 -23.96 2.39
C SER A 15 1.04 -23.95 3.45
N TYR A 16 1.05 -24.97 4.31
CA TYR A 16 2.14 -25.16 5.28
C TYR A 16 3.51 -25.25 4.61
N GLY A 17 3.59 -25.90 3.44
CA GLY A 17 4.82 -26.04 2.68
C GLY A 17 5.38 -24.69 2.23
N GLU A 18 4.55 -23.84 1.63
CA GLU A 18 4.95 -22.49 1.20
C GLU A 18 5.36 -21.62 2.39
N MET A 19 4.62 -21.67 3.50
CA MET A 19 4.99 -20.95 4.72
C MET A 19 6.37 -21.40 5.24
N MET A 20 6.65 -22.70 5.22
CA MET A 20 7.95 -23.21 5.68
C MET A 20 9.08 -22.89 4.71
N ASP A 21 8.81 -22.88 3.40
CA ASP A 21 9.77 -22.45 2.38
C ASP A 21 10.16 -20.98 2.59
N ASP A 22 9.18 -20.10 2.75
CA ASP A 22 9.38 -18.69 3.07
C ASP A 22 10.23 -18.53 4.35
N LEU A 23 9.85 -19.20 5.44
CA LEU A 23 10.59 -19.14 6.71
C LEU A 23 12.03 -19.66 6.59
N SER A 24 12.27 -20.67 5.75
CA SER A 24 13.61 -21.22 5.53
C SER A 24 14.51 -20.29 4.72
N SER A 25 13.90 -19.44 3.88
CA SER A 25 14.62 -18.47 3.05
C SER A 25 15.09 -17.23 3.82
N ALA A 26 14.51 -16.97 4.99
CA ALA A 26 14.85 -15.82 5.84
C ALA A 26 15.70 -16.21 7.04
N TRP A 27 16.77 -15.45 7.27
CA TRP A 27 17.70 -15.69 8.36
C TRP A 27 18.31 -14.38 8.87
N ARG A 28 18.83 -14.46 10.09
CA ARG A 28 19.39 -13.33 10.84
C ARG A 28 20.91 -13.33 10.75
N MET A 29 21.50 -12.17 10.47
CA MET A 29 22.94 -11.98 10.62
C MET A 29 23.35 -12.12 12.09
N THR A 30 24.57 -12.62 12.34
CA THR A 30 25.13 -12.79 13.70
C THR A 30 25.43 -11.48 14.39
N ASP A 31 25.66 -10.42 13.61
CA ASP A 31 26.00 -9.09 14.10
C ASP A 31 24.77 -8.31 14.59
N ALA A 32 23.58 -8.91 14.49
CA ALA A 32 22.33 -8.30 14.93
C ALA A 32 22.30 -8.10 16.46
N PRO A 33 21.80 -6.95 16.95
CA PRO A 33 21.71 -6.69 18.38
C PRO A 33 20.69 -7.63 19.06
N LEU A 34 21.13 -8.46 20.01
CA LEU A 34 20.26 -9.38 20.76
C LEU A 34 19.27 -8.66 21.69
N ASN A 35 19.60 -7.43 22.11
CA ASN A 35 18.80 -6.68 23.09
C ASN A 35 17.59 -5.96 22.47
N VAL A 36 17.45 -5.97 21.14
CA VAL A 36 16.37 -5.25 20.44
C VAL A 36 15.45 -6.27 19.79
N PRO A 37 14.11 -6.07 19.85
CA PRO A 37 13.17 -6.91 19.11
C PRO A 37 13.52 -6.96 17.63
N ALA A 38 13.24 -8.10 17.03
CA ALA A 38 13.55 -8.37 15.64
C ALA A 38 12.73 -7.51 14.68
N SER A 39 13.16 -6.30 14.35
CA SER A 39 12.42 -5.41 13.45
C SER A 39 12.59 -5.83 12.00
N SER A 40 11.56 -5.69 11.17
CA SER A 40 11.69 -5.97 9.73
C SER A 40 12.62 -4.98 9.00
N ASP A 41 12.89 -3.80 9.57
CA ASP A 41 13.66 -2.70 8.96
C ASP A 41 15.04 -2.48 9.62
N ASP A 42 15.48 -3.40 10.50
CA ASP A 42 16.77 -3.25 11.19
C ASP A 42 18.00 -3.54 10.30
N GLY A 43 17.78 -4.02 9.07
CA GLY A 43 18.85 -4.28 8.10
C GLY A 43 19.66 -5.56 8.37
N TYR A 44 19.31 -6.34 9.40
CA TYR A 44 19.99 -7.59 9.75
C TYR A 44 19.29 -8.85 9.23
N TRP A 45 18.16 -8.66 8.55
CA TRP A 45 17.46 -9.74 7.86
C TRP A 45 18.06 -9.97 6.48
N VAL A 46 18.38 -11.23 6.21
CA VAL A 46 18.71 -11.71 4.87
C VAL A 46 17.53 -12.53 4.39
N HIS A 47 16.86 -12.09 3.33
CA HIS A 47 15.73 -12.78 2.70
C HIS A 47 15.75 -12.57 1.18
N THR A 48 15.13 -13.48 0.44
CA THR A 48 15.06 -13.43 -1.03
C THR A 48 13.93 -12.53 -1.53
N LEU A 49 12.78 -12.55 -0.84
CA LEU A 49 11.57 -11.83 -1.24
C LEU A 49 11.02 -11.02 -0.08
N ASN A 50 10.45 -9.84 -0.36
CA ASN A 50 9.81 -9.01 0.67
C ASN A 50 8.56 -9.67 1.28
N THR A 51 7.90 -10.55 0.53
CA THR A 51 6.72 -11.31 0.99
C THR A 51 7.05 -12.19 2.21
N VAL A 52 8.30 -12.65 2.34
CA VAL A 52 8.76 -13.44 3.48
C VAL A 52 8.74 -12.61 4.76
N MET A 53 9.03 -11.31 4.67
CA MET A 53 8.91 -10.43 5.82
C MET A 53 7.45 -10.26 6.25
N GLU A 54 6.51 -10.24 5.31
CA GLU A 54 5.08 -10.19 5.62
C GLU A 54 4.61 -11.46 6.35
N THR A 55 5.12 -12.64 5.96
CA THR A 55 4.77 -13.89 6.65
C THR A 55 5.39 -13.95 8.05
N LEU A 56 6.64 -13.48 8.22
CA LEU A 56 7.28 -13.33 9.53
C LEU A 56 6.53 -12.36 10.46
N GLU A 57 6.06 -11.23 9.92
CA GLU A 57 5.26 -10.24 10.65
C GLU A 57 3.91 -10.82 11.07
N LYS A 58 3.20 -11.49 10.15
CA LYS A 58 1.93 -12.18 10.46
C LYS A 58 2.12 -13.23 11.54
N LEU A 59 3.22 -13.97 11.52
CA LEU A 59 3.54 -14.99 12.54
C LEU A 59 4.02 -14.38 13.87
N GLY A 60 4.27 -13.06 13.94
CA GLY A 60 4.83 -12.40 15.11
C GLY A 60 6.24 -12.90 15.43
N LEU A 61 7.04 -13.17 14.40
CA LEU A 61 8.46 -13.48 14.48
C LEU A 61 9.33 -12.24 14.24
N SER A 62 8.82 -11.28 13.46
CA SER A 62 9.37 -9.94 13.33
C SER A 62 8.38 -8.88 13.82
N VAL A 63 8.94 -7.73 14.24
CA VAL A 63 8.18 -6.52 14.56
C VAL A 63 8.01 -5.74 13.26
N PRO A 64 6.77 -5.47 12.83
CA PRO A 64 6.53 -4.71 11.61
C PRO A 64 7.11 -3.31 11.76
N ALA A 65 7.76 -2.82 10.70
CA ALA A 65 8.20 -1.44 10.64
C ALA A 65 6.97 -0.53 10.78
N ALA A 66 7.09 0.55 11.55
CA ALA A 66 6.00 1.50 11.71
C ALA A 66 5.60 2.04 10.33
N LYS A 67 4.40 1.67 9.86
CA LYS A 67 3.89 2.16 8.58
C LYS A 67 3.91 3.69 8.65
N PRO A 68 4.57 4.38 7.70
CA PRO A 68 4.59 5.84 7.71
C PRO A 68 3.15 6.33 7.67
N GLU A 69 2.82 7.32 8.51
CA GLU A 69 1.47 7.87 8.56
C GLU A 69 0.98 8.17 7.14
N PRO A 70 -0.26 7.82 6.79
CA PRO A 70 -0.78 8.01 5.46
C PRO A 70 -0.68 9.49 5.08
N LYS A 71 0.34 9.79 4.28
CA LYS A 71 0.63 11.15 3.83
C LYS A 71 -0.59 11.58 3.02
N LYS A 72 -1.32 12.58 3.53
CA LYS A 72 -2.56 13.07 2.92
C LYS A 72 -2.38 13.19 1.41
N ARG A 73 -3.06 12.33 0.66
CA ARG A 73 -3.03 12.32 -0.79
C ARG A 73 -3.73 13.58 -1.28
N GLY A 74 -2.93 14.56 -1.67
CA GLY A 74 -3.43 15.80 -2.24
C GLY A 74 -2.28 16.73 -2.62
N ARG A 75 -2.28 17.18 -3.87
CA ARG A 75 -1.55 18.37 -4.28
C ARG A 75 -2.19 19.54 -3.52
N LYS A 76 -1.41 20.39 -2.85
CA LYS A 76 -1.97 21.64 -2.30
C LYS A 76 -2.74 22.34 -3.44
N PRO A 77 -3.99 22.81 -3.22
CA PRO A 77 -4.71 23.55 -4.24
C PRO A 77 -3.82 24.69 -4.72
N LYS A 78 -3.65 24.81 -6.04
CA LYS A 78 -2.91 25.94 -6.61
C LYS A 78 -3.63 27.21 -6.16
N VAL A 79 -2.94 28.06 -5.40
CA VAL A 79 -3.45 29.36 -4.98
C VAL A 79 -3.80 30.11 -6.26
N LYS A 80 -5.09 30.40 -6.46
CA LYS A 80 -5.53 31.29 -7.53
C LYS A 80 -5.22 32.69 -7.03
N GLU A 81 -4.07 33.22 -7.43
CA GLU A 81 -3.87 34.66 -7.42
C GLU A 81 -4.99 35.26 -8.28
N GLN A 82 -5.86 36.02 -7.63
CA GLN A 82 -6.96 36.74 -8.26
C GLN A 82 -6.38 37.90 -9.05
N SER A 83 -5.71 37.60 -10.16
CA SER A 83 -5.28 38.61 -11.10
C SER A 83 -5.02 37.93 -12.43
N GLU A 84 -6.08 37.75 -13.21
CA GLU A 84 -6.00 37.82 -14.68
C GLU A 84 -7.42 37.79 -15.23
N THR A 85 -7.85 38.97 -15.64
CA THR A 85 -9.05 39.32 -16.39
C THR A 85 -9.04 38.69 -17.79
N THR A 86 -8.90 37.37 -17.89
CA THR A 86 -9.01 36.66 -19.17
C THR A 86 -10.36 35.95 -19.25
N PRO A 87 -11.18 36.21 -20.29
CA PRO A 87 -12.46 35.52 -20.43
C PRO A 87 -12.22 34.02 -20.62
N ARG A 88 -13.04 33.20 -19.96
CA ARG A 88 -12.98 31.75 -20.09
C ARG A 88 -13.08 31.38 -21.57
N ARG A 89 -12.12 30.57 -22.05
CA ARG A 89 -12.15 30.04 -23.42
C ARG A 89 -13.52 29.41 -23.69
N PRO A 90 -14.14 29.67 -24.86
CA PRO A 90 -15.42 29.06 -25.18
C PRO A 90 -15.29 27.55 -25.09
N ARG A 91 -16.29 26.90 -24.48
CA ARG A 91 -16.33 25.44 -24.45
C ARG A 91 -16.27 24.96 -25.90
N GLY A 92 -15.49 23.91 -26.15
CA GLY A 92 -15.29 23.35 -27.49
C GLY A 92 -16.59 23.01 -28.22
N ARG A 93 -16.47 22.58 -29.47
CA ARG A 93 -17.54 22.36 -30.48
C ARG A 93 -18.97 22.68 -30.01
N PRO A 94 -19.63 23.70 -30.58
CA PRO A 94 -20.97 24.09 -30.16
C PRO A 94 -21.93 22.90 -30.17
N ARG A 95 -22.74 22.77 -29.10
CA ARG A 95 -23.77 21.73 -29.02
C ARG A 95 -24.82 22.02 -30.09
N LYS A 96 -25.17 20.99 -30.86
CA LYS A 96 -26.28 21.04 -31.82
C LYS A 96 -27.57 21.30 -31.04
N VAL A 97 -28.19 22.45 -31.25
CA VAL A 97 -29.52 22.74 -30.70
C VAL A 97 -30.52 21.94 -31.55
N ILE A 98 -31.11 20.91 -30.97
CA ILE A 98 -32.26 20.23 -31.57
C ILE A 98 -33.48 21.02 -31.11
N VAL A 99 -34.03 21.85 -31.98
CA VAL A 99 -35.31 22.51 -31.74
C VAL A 99 -36.38 21.46 -31.96
N SER A 100 -36.89 20.88 -30.88
CA SER A 100 -38.11 20.07 -30.92
C SER A 100 -39.26 21.02 -31.29
N GLN A 101 -39.74 20.93 -32.52
CA GLN A 101 -40.99 21.57 -32.90
C GLN A 101 -42.10 20.80 -32.18
N ASN A 102 -42.58 21.39 -31.08
CA ASN A 102 -43.76 20.89 -30.41
C ASN A 102 -44.96 21.15 -31.32
N THR A 103 -45.68 20.06 -31.52
CA THR A 103 -46.96 19.88 -32.20
C THR A 103 -48.02 20.87 -31.75
N GLU A 104 -48.68 21.54 -32.69
CA GLU A 104 -50.02 22.12 -32.48
C GLU A 104 -51.00 21.44 -33.45
N ASN A 105 -51.98 20.77 -32.81
CA ASN A 105 -53.32 20.36 -33.23
C ASN A 105 -53.52 19.60 -34.55
#